data_AF-A0A1Y1QH97-F1
#
_entry.id   AF-A0A1Y1QH97-F1
#
_cell.length_a   1.000
_cell.length_b   1.000
_cell.length_c   1.000
_cell.angle_alpha   90.00
_cell.angle_beta   90.00
_cell.angle_gamma   90.00
#
_symmetry.space_group_name_H-M   'P 1'
#
loop_
_entity.id
_entity.type
_entity.pdbx_description
1 polymer ?
#
loop_
_entity_poly.entity_id
_entity_poly.type
_entity_poly.pdbx_seq_one_letter_code
_entity_poly.pdbx_strand_id
1 'polypeptide(L)'
;MPTKKVVHIKTAPAQAVLSPAQKKFNTLIKKIDAQKQLLAEWQETFERCRTDAVGKLEPLKQSMREQQTAMAHLLDQQFTANKFTKNQQEKLTHLIVELCEELLRSGDDDELKAMYNKYTASDYDTEAEEEQMMANEFMKSMLESEFGVTLDDDDFDLTNPQATAERLAEKVKQREAEAEAAAAARPQRKKSTKQLAKEAKDAEEAANVSKSIQAVYRQLTSALHPDREQDPVERERKTELMQQVTVAYGNKDLLKLLELQLAVEQIDQSKLSSLSAERLKHYNKILSDQLAELQEEVMLKEDQIRMMVQIPPFEPLSPKRLAMLLKQDLQTMQAEIKRIQQDLRLFKDVKNLKAWLKNFQLPEPDFGFDPFFDGFPPFR
;
A
#
# COMPACT_ATOMS: atom_id res chain seq x y z
N MET A 1 -10.99 -23.19 22.38
CA MET A 1 -9.92 -22.19 22.20
C MET A 1 -8.79 -22.54 23.15
N PRO A 2 -7.66 -23.12 22.71
CA PRO A 2 -6.54 -23.30 23.62
C PRO A 2 -6.06 -21.91 24.03
N THR A 3 -6.06 -21.65 25.33
CA THR A 3 -5.52 -20.41 25.92
C THR A 3 -4.09 -20.22 25.41
N LYS A 4 -3.84 -19.18 24.60
CA LYS A 4 -2.49 -18.76 24.20
C LYS A 4 -1.69 -18.53 25.50
N LYS A 5 -0.88 -19.51 25.93
CA LYS A 5 0.02 -19.36 27.07
C LYS A 5 1.10 -18.39 26.64
N VAL A 6 0.93 -17.12 27.00
CA VAL A 6 1.91 -16.06 26.70
C VAL A 6 3.22 -16.38 27.41
N VAL A 7 4.32 -16.47 26.65
CA VAL A 7 5.66 -16.68 27.20
C VAL A 7 6.01 -15.45 28.04
N HIS A 8 6.13 -15.62 29.36
CA HIS A 8 6.46 -14.52 30.26
C HIS A 8 7.32 -15.01 31.42
N ILE A 9 8.44 -14.33 31.68
CA ILE A 9 9.31 -14.64 32.81
C ILE A 9 8.74 -13.96 34.06
N LYS A 10 8.28 -14.76 35.02
CA LYS A 10 7.90 -14.32 36.38
C LYS A 10 9.12 -14.26 37.30
N THR A 11 9.02 -13.51 38.39
CA THR A 11 10.02 -13.51 39.47
C THR A 11 10.09 -14.89 40.13
N ALA A 12 11.29 -15.43 40.29
CA ALA A 12 11.53 -16.69 40.99
C ALA A 12 11.34 -16.50 42.51
N PRO A 13 10.93 -17.53 43.27
CA PRO A 13 10.73 -17.42 44.73
C PRO A 13 12.01 -17.03 45.51
N ALA A 14 13.20 -17.16 44.92
CA ALA A 14 14.49 -16.74 45.49
C ALA A 14 14.99 -15.36 45.00
N GLN A 15 14.24 -14.66 44.13
CA GLN A 15 14.63 -13.36 43.54
C GLN A 15 13.46 -12.37 43.60
N ALA A 16 13.61 -11.31 44.42
CA ALA A 16 12.56 -10.31 44.63
C ALA A 16 12.33 -9.39 43.40
N VAL A 17 13.28 -9.32 42.45
CA VAL A 17 13.22 -8.42 41.29
C VAL A 17 13.79 -9.09 40.03
N LEU A 18 13.12 -8.92 38.89
CA LEU A 18 13.59 -9.39 37.57
C LEU A 18 14.92 -8.73 37.16
N SER A 19 15.82 -9.51 36.58
CA SER A 19 17.07 -8.99 36.02
C SER A 19 16.82 -8.11 34.78
N PRO A 20 17.76 -7.23 34.40
CA PRO A 20 17.64 -6.41 33.19
C PRO A 20 17.41 -7.23 31.91
N ALA A 21 18.06 -8.39 31.80
CA ALA A 21 17.89 -9.29 30.66
C ALA A 21 16.49 -9.93 30.61
N GLN A 22 15.93 -10.29 31.78
CA GLN A 22 14.56 -10.83 31.88
C GLN A 22 13.51 -9.74 31.59
N LYS A 23 13.73 -8.51 32.08
CA LYS A 23 12.87 -7.36 31.73
C LYS A 23 12.89 -7.09 30.23
N LYS A 24 14.07 -7.07 29.60
CA LYS A 24 14.20 -6.91 28.14
C LYS A 24 13.45 -7.99 27.38
N PHE A 25 13.58 -9.25 27.80
CA PHE A 25 12.87 -10.38 27.19
C PHE A 25 11.36 -10.18 27.23
N ASN A 26 10.81 -9.90 28.42
CA ASN A 26 9.38 -9.66 28.59
C ASN A 26 8.87 -8.46 27.77
N THR A 27 9.67 -7.38 27.66
CA THR A 27 9.33 -6.22 26.83
C THR A 27 9.33 -6.55 25.34
N LEU A 28 10.32 -7.32 24.87
CA LEU A 28 10.39 -7.72 23.46
C LEU A 28 9.21 -8.58 23.06
N ILE A 29 8.81 -9.55 23.91
CA ILE A 29 7.62 -10.37 23.66
C ILE A 29 6.38 -9.50 23.52
N LYS A 30 6.14 -8.58 24.46
CA LYS A 30 4.99 -7.66 24.38
C LYS A 30 4.99 -6.83 23.10
N LYS A 31 6.16 -6.37 22.66
CA LYS A 31 6.28 -5.59 21.42
C LYS A 31 6.04 -6.46 20.17
N ILE A 32 6.58 -7.67 20.14
CA ILE A 32 6.34 -8.63 19.04
C ILE A 32 4.84 -8.95 18.96
N ASP A 33 4.20 -9.26 20.09
CA ASP A 33 2.75 -9.55 20.12
C ASP A 33 1.92 -8.36 19.61
N ALA A 34 2.25 -7.14 20.03
CA ALA A 34 1.58 -5.93 19.56
C ALA A 34 1.77 -5.71 18.05
N GLN A 35 2.98 -5.94 17.52
CA GLN A 35 3.24 -5.83 16.09
C GLN A 35 2.55 -6.94 15.29
N LYS A 36 2.48 -8.17 15.80
CA LYS A 36 1.73 -9.28 15.16
C LYS A 36 0.24 -8.98 15.12
N GLN A 37 -0.30 -8.38 16.18
CA GLN A 37 -1.69 -7.92 16.22
C GLN A 37 -1.93 -6.79 15.21
N LEU A 38 -1.05 -5.79 15.16
CA LEU A 38 -1.16 -4.68 14.21
C LEU A 38 -1.10 -5.17 12.76
N LEU A 39 -0.20 -6.08 12.43
CA LEU A 39 -0.12 -6.68 11.09
C LEU A 39 -1.41 -7.43 10.73
N ALA A 40 -1.97 -8.21 11.66
CA ALA A 40 -3.24 -8.90 11.45
C ALA A 40 -4.41 -7.92 11.28
N GLU A 41 -4.46 -6.85 12.09
CA GLU A 41 -5.46 -5.79 11.97
C GLU A 41 -5.37 -5.08 10.61
N TRP A 42 -4.15 -4.83 10.11
CA TRP A 42 -3.93 -4.30 8.77
C TRP A 42 -4.46 -5.23 7.69
N GLN A 43 -4.12 -6.52 7.75
CA GLN A 43 -4.57 -7.51 6.77
C GLN A 43 -6.10 -7.63 6.75
N GLU A 44 -6.73 -7.80 7.92
CA GLU A 44 -8.19 -7.93 8.04
C GLU A 44 -8.91 -6.67 7.56
N THR A 45 -8.44 -5.50 8.01
CA THR A 45 -9.10 -4.23 7.67
C THR A 45 -8.95 -3.92 6.18
N PHE A 46 -7.77 -4.19 5.61
CA PHE A 46 -7.54 -4.00 4.18
C PHE A 46 -8.43 -4.92 3.34
N GLU A 47 -8.52 -6.21 3.66
CA GLU A 47 -9.39 -7.16 2.94
C GLU A 47 -10.86 -6.77 3.01
N ARG A 48 -11.29 -6.30 4.18
CA ARG A 48 -12.65 -5.77 4.35
C ARG A 48 -12.88 -4.52 3.52
N CYS A 49 -11.95 -3.56 3.54
CA CYS A 49 -12.06 -2.33 2.74
C CYS A 49 -12.07 -2.63 1.24
N ARG A 50 -11.23 -3.56 0.78
CA ARG A 50 -11.22 -4.03 -0.61
C ARG A 50 -12.56 -4.63 -1.02
N THR A 51 -13.11 -5.48 -0.16
CA THR A 51 -14.44 -6.09 -0.39
C THR A 51 -15.54 -5.04 -0.43
N ASP A 52 -15.52 -4.09 0.50
CA ASP A 52 -16.50 -2.99 0.55
C ASP A 52 -16.33 -2.03 -0.65
N ALA A 53 -15.11 -1.77 -1.10
CA ALA A 53 -14.86 -0.95 -2.29
C ALA A 53 -15.47 -1.61 -3.54
N VAL A 54 -15.17 -2.89 -3.81
CA VAL A 54 -15.75 -3.60 -4.96
C VAL A 54 -17.27 -3.74 -4.83
N GLY A 55 -17.77 -4.07 -3.64
CA GLY A 55 -19.21 -4.34 -3.43
C GLY A 55 -20.09 -3.10 -3.30
N LYS A 56 -19.54 -1.94 -2.92
CA LYS A 56 -20.33 -0.73 -2.63
C LYS A 56 -19.85 0.50 -3.39
N LEU A 57 -18.54 0.72 -3.51
CA LEU A 57 -18.03 1.90 -4.20
C LEU A 57 -18.20 1.77 -5.71
N GLU A 58 -17.93 0.59 -6.27
CA GLU A 58 -18.05 0.37 -7.73
C GLU A 58 -19.49 0.58 -8.26
N PRO A 59 -20.55 0.05 -7.60
CA PRO A 59 -21.92 0.37 -7.99
C PRO A 59 -22.27 1.86 -7.85
N LEU A 60 -21.68 2.56 -6.87
CA LEU A 60 -21.91 4.00 -6.72
C LEU A 60 -21.19 4.79 -7.81
N LYS A 61 -19.97 4.41 -8.22
CA LYS A 61 -19.27 4.96 -9.40
C LYS A 61 -20.10 4.82 -10.65
N GLN A 62 -20.61 3.62 -10.90
CA GLN A 62 -21.49 3.38 -12.04
C GLN A 62 -22.76 4.23 -11.96
N SER A 63 -23.41 4.29 -10.79
CA SER A 63 -24.61 5.11 -10.60
C SER A 63 -24.33 6.60 -10.79
N MET A 64 -23.17 7.11 -10.34
CA MET A 64 -22.76 8.49 -10.51
C MET A 64 -22.55 8.81 -11.99
N ARG A 65 -21.82 7.95 -12.71
CA ARG A 65 -21.63 8.04 -14.17
C ARG A 65 -22.98 8.13 -14.87
N GLU A 66 -23.92 7.23 -14.57
CA GLU A 66 -25.27 7.25 -15.14
C GLU A 66 -26.03 8.55 -14.87
N GLN A 67 -25.92 9.12 -13.65
CA GLN A 67 -26.57 10.39 -13.34
C GLN A 67 -25.91 11.58 -14.06
N GLN A 68 -24.59 11.58 -14.20
CA GLN A 68 -23.84 12.61 -14.92
C GLN A 68 -24.15 12.56 -16.42
N THR A 69 -24.15 11.36 -17.03
CA THR A 69 -24.58 11.17 -18.42
C THR A 69 -26.00 11.67 -18.63
N ALA A 70 -26.94 11.30 -17.75
CA ALA A 70 -28.32 11.79 -17.81
C ALA A 70 -28.40 13.33 -17.69
N MET A 71 -27.50 13.95 -16.91
CA MET A 71 -27.43 15.40 -16.79
C MET A 71 -26.94 16.05 -18.09
N ALA A 72 -25.88 15.54 -18.70
CA ALA A 72 -25.37 16.03 -19.97
C ALA A 72 -26.46 16.02 -21.06
N HIS A 73 -27.18 14.90 -21.21
CA HIS A 73 -28.30 14.81 -22.15
C HIS A 73 -29.46 15.77 -21.81
N LEU A 74 -29.79 15.94 -20.52
CA LEU A 74 -30.84 16.88 -20.12
C LEU A 74 -30.46 18.31 -20.48
N LEU A 75 -29.22 18.71 -20.22
CA LEU A 75 -28.72 20.05 -20.54
C LEU A 75 -28.70 20.27 -22.06
N ASP A 76 -28.22 19.30 -22.85
CA ASP A 76 -28.26 19.34 -24.32
C ASP A 76 -29.69 19.49 -24.87
N GLN A 77 -30.62 18.69 -24.33
CA GLN A 77 -32.03 18.76 -24.70
C GLN A 77 -32.62 20.13 -24.36
N GLN A 78 -32.36 20.65 -23.16
CA GLN A 78 -32.87 21.96 -22.75
C GLN A 78 -32.30 23.06 -23.65
N PHE A 79 -31.00 23.03 -23.90
CA PHE A 79 -30.28 23.97 -24.77
C PHE A 79 -30.89 24.01 -26.17
N THR A 80 -31.19 22.84 -26.75
CA THR A 80 -31.74 22.72 -28.10
C THR A 80 -33.23 23.10 -28.16
N ALA A 81 -34.02 22.79 -27.12
CA ALA A 81 -35.47 22.98 -27.12
C ALA A 81 -35.91 24.41 -26.73
N ASN A 82 -35.04 25.21 -26.08
CA ASN A 82 -35.42 26.50 -25.51
C ASN A 82 -34.50 27.65 -25.93
N LYS A 83 -35.01 28.88 -25.82
CA LYS A 83 -34.22 30.10 -26.04
C LYS A 83 -33.49 30.52 -24.76
N PHE A 84 -32.17 30.62 -24.83
CA PHE A 84 -31.28 31.14 -23.78
C PHE A 84 -30.61 32.44 -24.23
N THR A 85 -30.18 33.27 -23.28
CA THR A 85 -29.32 34.43 -23.58
C THR A 85 -27.90 33.96 -23.90
N LYS A 86 -27.08 34.80 -24.54
CA LYS A 86 -25.66 34.44 -24.84
C LYS A 86 -24.89 33.99 -23.60
N ASN A 87 -24.99 34.73 -22.49
CA ASN A 87 -24.36 34.37 -21.23
C ASN A 87 -24.88 33.02 -20.67
N GLN A 88 -26.17 32.72 -20.80
CA GLN A 88 -26.72 31.43 -20.40
C GLN A 88 -26.27 30.29 -21.33
N GLN A 89 -26.11 30.56 -22.63
CA GLN A 89 -25.58 29.59 -23.58
C GLN A 89 -24.13 29.27 -23.25
N GLU A 90 -23.28 30.27 -23.02
CA GLU A 90 -21.88 30.08 -22.61
C GLU A 90 -21.77 29.20 -21.35
N LYS A 91 -22.60 29.45 -20.33
CA LYS A 91 -22.65 28.62 -19.11
C LYS A 91 -23.09 27.18 -19.37
N LEU A 92 -24.11 26.98 -20.20
CA LEU A 92 -24.59 25.64 -20.53
C LEU A 92 -23.58 24.86 -21.38
N THR A 93 -22.96 25.52 -22.36
CA THR A 93 -21.87 24.96 -23.16
C THR A 93 -20.74 24.49 -22.24
N HIS A 94 -20.25 25.35 -21.34
CA HIS A 94 -19.21 24.97 -20.38
C HIS A 94 -19.60 23.74 -19.55
N LEU A 95 -20.81 23.72 -18.98
CA LEU A 95 -21.26 22.60 -18.14
C LEU A 95 -21.40 21.29 -18.92
N ILE A 96 -21.86 21.34 -20.18
CA ILE A 96 -21.98 20.15 -21.02
C ILE A 96 -20.59 19.62 -21.38
N VAL A 97 -19.69 20.52 -21.80
CA VAL A 97 -18.30 20.18 -22.17
C VAL A 97 -17.56 19.58 -20.97
N GLU A 98 -17.60 20.22 -19.80
CA GLU A 98 -16.96 19.73 -18.57
C GLU A 98 -17.49 18.35 -18.13
N LEU A 99 -18.81 18.12 -18.24
CA LEU A 99 -19.39 16.81 -17.96
C LEU A 99 -18.96 15.75 -18.97
N CYS A 100 -18.90 16.09 -20.25
CA CYS A 100 -18.43 15.17 -21.30
C CYS A 100 -16.96 14.80 -21.09
N GLU A 101 -16.07 15.78 -20.83
CA GLU A 101 -14.66 15.53 -20.54
C GLU A 101 -14.48 14.60 -19.34
N GLU A 102 -15.14 14.89 -18.22
CA GLU A 102 -15.06 14.07 -17.00
C GLU A 102 -15.52 12.63 -17.26
N LEU A 103 -16.60 12.43 -18.02
CA LEU A 103 -17.10 11.12 -18.36
C LEU A 103 -16.14 10.36 -19.30
N LEU A 104 -15.57 11.05 -20.30
CA LEU A 104 -14.67 10.48 -21.31
C LEU A 104 -13.28 10.12 -20.74
N ARG A 105 -12.81 10.78 -19.67
CA ARG A 105 -11.61 10.35 -18.92
C ARG A 105 -11.70 8.91 -18.41
N SER A 106 -12.91 8.45 -18.11
CA SER A 106 -13.17 7.15 -17.49
C SER A 106 -13.58 6.04 -18.47
N GLY A 107 -13.71 6.36 -19.75
CA GLY A 107 -13.98 5.37 -20.79
C GLY A 107 -14.52 5.98 -22.07
N ASP A 108 -14.28 5.26 -23.16
CA ASP A 108 -14.63 5.69 -24.51
C ASP A 108 -16.14 5.58 -24.78
N ASP A 109 -16.72 6.64 -25.35
CA ASP A 109 -18.16 6.75 -25.63
C ASP A 109 -18.42 7.70 -26.81
N ASP A 110 -18.73 7.12 -27.97
CA ASP A 110 -18.98 7.86 -29.21
C ASP A 110 -20.13 8.87 -29.11
N GLU A 111 -21.15 8.60 -28.28
CA GLU A 111 -22.28 9.50 -28.10
C GLU A 111 -21.86 10.74 -27.29
N LEU A 112 -21.05 10.54 -26.25
CA LEU A 112 -20.50 11.65 -25.47
C LEU A 112 -19.47 12.47 -26.27
N LYS A 113 -18.64 11.83 -27.10
CA LYS A 113 -17.74 12.53 -28.04
C LYS A 113 -18.51 13.39 -29.03
N ALA A 114 -19.56 12.82 -29.64
CA ALA A 114 -20.42 13.58 -30.54
C ALA A 114 -21.10 14.77 -29.84
N MET A 115 -21.47 14.62 -28.57
CA MET A 115 -21.99 15.71 -27.75
C MET A 115 -20.92 16.78 -27.47
N TYR A 116 -19.71 16.38 -27.06
CA TYR A 116 -18.58 17.29 -26.86
C TYR A 116 -18.31 18.12 -28.13
N ASN A 117 -18.11 17.46 -29.26
CA ASN A 117 -17.84 18.05 -30.57
C ASN A 117 -18.94 19.01 -31.07
N LYS A 118 -20.18 18.85 -30.59
CA LYS A 118 -21.30 19.77 -30.92
C LYS A 118 -21.12 21.14 -30.26
N TYR A 119 -20.45 21.19 -29.11
CA TYR A 119 -20.33 22.37 -28.26
C TYR A 119 -18.93 23.02 -28.30
N THR A 120 -17.94 22.32 -28.83
CA THR A 120 -16.56 22.79 -29.04
C THR A 120 -16.28 23.11 -30.52
N ALA A 121 -15.13 23.73 -30.80
CA ALA A 121 -14.69 24.04 -32.16
C ALA A 121 -13.78 22.95 -32.77
N SER A 122 -13.42 21.98 -31.95
CA SER A 122 -12.36 20.98 -32.13
C SER A 122 -12.94 19.60 -31.82
N ASP A 123 -12.36 18.59 -32.44
CA ASP A 123 -12.75 17.20 -32.25
C ASP A 123 -12.01 16.61 -31.04
N TYR A 124 -12.75 15.92 -30.17
CA TYR A 124 -12.21 15.34 -28.93
C TYR A 124 -11.03 14.41 -29.18
N ASP A 125 -11.11 13.54 -30.19
CA ASP A 125 -10.03 12.58 -30.46
C ASP A 125 -8.77 13.30 -30.94
N THR A 126 -8.95 14.37 -31.72
CA THR A 126 -7.83 15.23 -32.14
C THR A 126 -7.17 15.94 -30.95
N GLU A 127 -7.96 16.53 -30.04
CA GLU A 127 -7.42 17.18 -28.84
C GLU A 127 -6.72 16.18 -27.91
N ALA A 128 -7.29 15.00 -27.72
CA ALA A 128 -6.70 13.94 -26.90
C ALA A 128 -5.36 13.45 -27.49
N GLU A 129 -5.27 13.30 -28.81
CA GLU A 129 -4.01 12.98 -29.50
C GLU A 129 -2.95 14.08 -29.30
N GLU A 130 -3.34 15.35 -29.43
CA GLU A 130 -2.45 16.50 -29.21
C GLU A 130 -1.95 16.58 -27.76
N GLU A 131 -2.84 16.44 -26.77
CA GLU A 131 -2.48 16.39 -25.35
C GLU A 131 -1.53 15.23 -25.05
N GLN A 132 -1.79 14.05 -25.62
CA GLN A 132 -0.94 12.89 -25.44
C GLN A 132 0.44 13.08 -26.07
N MET A 133 0.54 13.71 -27.24
CA MET A 133 1.82 14.07 -27.86
C MET A 133 2.61 15.04 -26.97
N MET A 134 1.96 16.11 -26.46
CA MET A 134 2.61 17.06 -25.56
C MET A 134 3.09 16.41 -24.27
N ALA A 135 2.27 15.55 -23.66
CA ALA A 135 2.64 14.80 -22.46
C ALA A 135 3.82 13.84 -22.72
N ASN A 136 3.83 13.17 -23.88
CA ASN A 136 4.92 12.31 -24.32
C ASN A 136 6.23 13.09 -24.44
N GLU A 137 6.22 14.22 -25.16
CA GLU A 137 7.40 15.08 -25.34
C GLU A 137 7.92 15.62 -24.02
N PHE A 138 7.03 16.06 -23.12
CA PHE A 138 7.40 16.55 -21.80
C PHE A 138 8.07 15.46 -20.96
N MET A 139 7.44 14.29 -20.83
CA MET A 139 7.97 13.18 -20.04
C MET A 139 9.30 12.67 -20.62
N LYS A 140 9.41 12.58 -21.95
CA LYS A 140 10.67 12.27 -22.64
C LYS A 140 11.77 13.24 -22.21
N SER A 141 11.54 14.54 -22.33
CA SER A 141 12.53 15.57 -21.94
C SER A 141 12.93 15.49 -20.46
N MET A 142 11.98 15.17 -19.57
CA MET A 142 12.23 15.01 -18.14
C MET A 142 13.15 13.82 -17.87
N LEU A 143 12.89 12.66 -18.49
CA LEU A 143 13.73 11.47 -18.35
C LEU A 143 15.12 11.69 -18.94
N GLU A 144 15.20 12.36 -20.09
CA GLU A 144 16.49 12.72 -20.69
C GLU A 144 17.31 13.62 -19.78
N SER A 145 16.68 14.60 -19.12
CA SER A 145 17.36 15.50 -18.18
C SER A 145 17.79 14.79 -16.89
N GLU A 146 16.93 13.97 -16.30
CA GLU A 146 17.18 13.30 -15.02
C GLU A 146 18.30 12.25 -15.13
N PHE A 147 18.26 11.43 -16.20
CA PHE A 147 19.21 10.35 -16.41
C PHE A 147 20.35 10.74 -17.37
N GLY A 148 20.25 11.92 -17.99
CA GLY A 148 21.21 12.47 -18.94
C GLY A 148 21.37 11.64 -20.22
N VAL A 149 20.41 10.76 -20.55
CA VAL A 149 20.41 9.90 -21.74
C VAL A 149 19.50 10.50 -22.80
N THR A 150 19.76 10.26 -24.09
CA THR A 150 18.85 10.66 -25.17
C THR A 150 17.93 9.50 -25.53
N LEU A 151 16.63 9.74 -25.57
CA LEU A 151 15.61 8.76 -25.95
C LEU A 151 15.19 9.05 -27.40
N ASP A 152 15.18 8.03 -28.26
CA ASP A 152 14.59 8.17 -29.59
C ASP A 152 13.07 7.97 -29.51
N ASP A 153 12.32 8.33 -30.55
CA ASP A 153 10.85 8.18 -30.54
C ASP A 153 10.42 6.71 -30.42
N ASP A 154 11.25 5.78 -30.91
CA ASP A 154 11.03 4.34 -30.76
C ASP A 154 11.32 3.83 -29.33
N ASP A 155 12.02 4.59 -28.49
CA ASP A 155 12.41 4.17 -27.13
C ASP A 155 11.37 4.54 -26.06
N PHE A 156 10.46 5.45 -26.39
CA PHE A 156 9.54 6.05 -25.44
C PHE A 156 8.08 5.84 -25.86
N ASP A 157 7.36 5.06 -25.08
CA ASP A 157 5.94 4.77 -25.27
C ASP A 157 5.20 4.78 -23.93
N LEU A 158 4.34 5.78 -23.70
CA LEU A 158 3.52 5.87 -22.50
C LEU A 158 2.43 4.80 -22.42
N THR A 159 2.04 4.20 -23.55
CA THR A 159 1.07 3.10 -23.57
C THR A 159 1.69 1.78 -23.11
N ASN A 160 3.04 1.71 -23.11
CA ASN A 160 3.81 0.60 -22.56
C ASN A 160 4.91 1.08 -21.60
N PRO A 161 4.53 1.53 -20.39
CA PRO A 161 5.48 2.11 -19.44
C PRO A 161 6.55 1.11 -18.99
N GLN A 162 6.25 -0.18 -19.02
CA GLN A 162 7.21 -1.22 -18.66
C GLN A 162 8.29 -1.41 -19.72
N ALA A 163 7.93 -1.45 -21.01
CA ALA A 163 8.92 -1.50 -22.09
C ALA A 163 9.79 -0.23 -22.12
N THR A 164 9.18 0.94 -21.89
CA THR A 164 9.90 2.21 -21.77
C THR A 164 10.89 2.20 -20.59
N ALA A 165 10.48 1.68 -19.43
CA ALA A 165 11.36 1.54 -18.27
C ALA A 165 12.51 0.54 -18.51
N GLU A 166 12.26 -0.57 -19.18
CA GLU A 166 13.29 -1.56 -19.53
C GLU A 166 14.35 -0.98 -20.48
N ARG A 167 13.92 -0.26 -21.52
CA ARG A 167 14.81 0.42 -22.48
C ARG A 167 15.60 1.55 -21.81
N LEU A 168 14.95 2.34 -20.96
CA LEU A 168 15.62 3.37 -20.16
C LEU A 168 16.68 2.75 -19.24
N ALA A 169 16.35 1.68 -18.52
CA ALA A 169 17.28 0.97 -17.65
C ALA A 169 18.46 0.39 -18.44
N GLU A 170 18.23 -0.10 -19.66
CA GLU A 170 19.30 -0.57 -20.54
C GLU A 170 20.24 0.58 -20.95
N LYS A 171 19.72 1.73 -21.39
CA LYS A 171 20.53 2.91 -21.74
C LYS A 171 21.30 3.47 -20.53
N VAL A 172 20.66 3.55 -19.36
CA VAL A 172 21.32 3.97 -18.12
C VAL A 172 22.45 3.00 -17.76
N LYS A 173 22.20 1.69 -17.82
CA LYS A 173 23.20 0.66 -17.52
C LYS A 173 24.36 0.66 -18.52
N GLN A 174 24.10 0.88 -19.81
CA GLN A 174 25.14 1.02 -20.82
C GLN A 174 26.05 2.21 -20.48
N ARG A 175 25.47 3.36 -20.15
CA ARG A 175 26.23 4.55 -19.74
C ARG A 175 26.98 4.34 -18.43
N GLU A 176 26.37 3.71 -17.43
CA GLU A 176 27.04 3.35 -16.18
C GLU A 176 28.20 2.39 -16.43
N ALA A 177 28.04 1.39 -17.29
CA ALA A 177 29.11 0.47 -17.67
C ALA A 177 30.25 1.19 -18.40
N GLU A 178 29.93 2.17 -19.27
CA GLU A 178 30.92 3.04 -19.91
C GLU A 178 31.66 3.92 -18.88
N ALA A 179 30.93 4.50 -17.93
CA ALA A 179 31.48 5.31 -16.84
C ALA A 179 32.32 4.47 -15.87
N GLU A 180 31.89 3.25 -15.54
CA GLU A 180 32.61 2.28 -14.72
C GLU A 180 33.84 1.75 -15.45
N ALA A 181 33.78 1.46 -16.75
CA ALA A 181 34.95 1.09 -17.54
C ALA A 181 35.98 2.24 -17.56
N ALA A 182 35.52 3.49 -17.66
CA ALA A 182 36.36 4.68 -17.54
C ALA A 182 36.91 4.88 -16.12
N ALA A 183 36.15 4.52 -15.08
CA ALA A 183 36.55 4.63 -13.67
C ALA A 183 37.44 3.47 -13.19
N ALA A 184 37.27 2.26 -13.73
CA ALA A 184 38.07 1.06 -13.44
C ALA A 184 39.50 1.16 -14.02
N ALA A 185 39.72 2.07 -14.97
CA ALA A 185 41.05 2.52 -15.37
C ALA A 185 41.77 3.32 -14.25
N ARG A 186 41.10 3.66 -13.14
CA ARG A 186 41.72 4.22 -11.93
C ARG A 186 42.00 3.11 -10.89
N PRO A 187 43.17 3.13 -10.23
CA PRO A 187 43.54 2.09 -9.27
C PRO A 187 42.61 2.07 -8.05
N GLN A 188 41.96 0.91 -7.81
CA GLN A 188 41.08 0.70 -6.66
C GLN A 188 41.83 0.70 -5.32
N ARG A 189 41.28 1.43 -4.33
CA ARG A 189 41.75 1.42 -2.93
C ARG A 189 41.28 0.15 -2.22
N LYS A 190 42.21 -0.53 -1.55
CA LYS A 190 41.96 -1.73 -0.72
C LYS A 190 41.00 -1.42 0.44
N LYS A 191 40.06 -2.33 0.70
CA LYS A 191 39.12 -2.28 1.84
C LYS A 191 39.88 -2.24 3.18
N SER A 192 39.36 -1.46 4.12
CA SER A 192 40.00 -1.21 5.43
C SER A 192 39.84 -2.41 6.38
N THR A 193 40.85 -2.66 7.20
CA THR A 193 40.86 -3.67 8.29
C THR A 193 39.67 -3.55 9.25
N LYS A 194 39.07 -2.35 9.39
CA LYS A 194 37.90 -2.11 10.25
C LYS A 194 36.59 -2.72 9.69
N GLN A 195 36.48 -2.88 8.37
CA GLN A 195 35.33 -3.56 7.75
C GLN A 195 35.41 -5.07 7.93
N LEU A 196 36.59 -5.67 7.71
CA LEU A 196 36.82 -7.11 7.89
C LEU A 196 36.58 -7.57 9.34
N ALA A 197 36.98 -6.75 10.32
CA ALA A 197 36.74 -7.05 11.73
C ALA A 197 35.25 -6.98 12.12
N LYS A 198 34.46 -6.14 11.44
CA LYS A 198 33.01 -6.04 11.66
C LYS A 198 32.29 -7.24 11.05
N GLU A 199 32.62 -7.58 9.81
CA GLU A 199 32.07 -8.75 9.10
C GLU A 199 32.35 -10.07 9.84
N ALA A 200 33.55 -10.25 10.39
CA ALA A 200 33.90 -11.44 11.17
C ALA A 200 33.06 -11.55 12.46
N LYS A 201 32.77 -10.42 13.11
CA LYS A 201 31.98 -10.36 14.34
C LYS A 201 30.50 -10.65 14.05
N ASP A 202 29.97 -10.07 12.97
CA ASP A 202 28.60 -10.31 12.51
C ASP A 202 28.39 -11.79 12.13
N ALA A 203 29.39 -12.42 11.50
CA ALA A 203 29.37 -13.85 11.15
C ALA A 203 29.40 -14.77 12.38
N GLU A 204 30.21 -14.46 13.39
CA GLU A 204 30.28 -15.21 14.64
C GLU A 204 28.94 -15.10 15.42
N GLU A 205 28.35 -13.91 15.44
CA GLU A 205 27.05 -13.67 16.07
C GLU A 205 25.92 -14.44 15.37
N ALA A 206 25.88 -14.46 14.04
CA ALA A 206 24.90 -15.22 13.26
C ALA A 206 25.02 -16.75 13.49
N ALA A 207 26.24 -17.26 13.62
CA ALA A 207 26.48 -18.67 13.94
C ALA A 207 25.94 -19.05 15.33
N ASN A 208 26.10 -18.17 16.33
CA ASN A 208 25.62 -18.40 17.69
C ASN A 208 24.09 -18.30 17.82
N VAL A 209 23.45 -17.43 17.04
CA VAL A 209 21.98 -17.37 16.89
C VAL A 209 21.44 -18.70 16.37
N SER A 210 22.03 -19.22 15.29
CA SER A 210 21.62 -20.48 14.67
C SER A 210 21.75 -21.68 15.63
N LYS A 211 22.84 -21.74 16.41
CA LYS A 211 23.04 -22.77 17.44
C LYS A 211 21.97 -22.73 18.54
N SER A 212 21.53 -21.53 18.95
CA SER A 212 20.52 -21.35 19.99
C SER A 212 19.14 -21.85 19.55
N ILE A 213 18.74 -21.54 18.32
CA ILE A 213 17.49 -22.03 17.71
C ILE A 213 17.54 -23.55 17.54
N GLN A 214 18.66 -24.08 17.04
CA GLN A 214 18.86 -25.52 16.86
C GLN A 214 18.84 -26.30 18.18
N ALA A 215 19.29 -25.70 19.29
CA ALA A 215 19.21 -26.32 20.61
C ALA A 215 17.75 -26.45 21.11
N VAL A 216 16.93 -25.40 20.91
CA VAL A 216 15.50 -25.44 21.27
C VAL A 216 14.74 -26.43 20.39
N TYR A 217 15.01 -26.42 19.07
CA TYR A 217 14.44 -27.39 18.13
C TYR A 217 14.75 -28.83 18.52
N ARG A 218 16.03 -29.16 18.79
CA ARG A 218 16.43 -30.52 19.22
C ARG A 218 15.72 -30.98 20.49
N GLN A 219 15.54 -30.08 21.46
CA GLN A 219 14.80 -30.39 22.69
C GLN A 219 13.32 -30.71 22.39
N LEU A 220 12.67 -29.89 21.57
CA LEU A 220 11.28 -30.11 21.15
C LEU A 220 11.10 -31.39 20.32
N THR A 221 11.99 -31.67 19.37
CA THR A 221 11.93 -32.90 18.56
C THR A 221 12.11 -34.14 19.42
N SER A 222 13.00 -34.10 20.42
CA SER A 222 13.19 -35.21 21.37
C SER A 222 11.95 -35.45 22.24
N ALA A 223 11.23 -34.39 22.58
CA ALA A 223 10.00 -34.38 23.38
C ALA A 223 8.77 -34.94 22.65
N LEU A 224 8.61 -34.51 21.41
CA LEU A 224 7.39 -34.64 20.62
C LEU A 224 7.48 -35.74 19.55
N HIS A 225 8.49 -36.62 19.62
CA HIS A 225 8.69 -37.64 18.59
C HIS A 225 7.47 -38.59 18.49
N PRO A 226 6.71 -38.60 17.38
CA PRO A 226 5.44 -39.34 17.29
C PRO A 226 5.60 -40.86 17.40
N ASP A 227 6.73 -41.42 16.93
CA ASP A 227 6.97 -42.88 16.99
C ASP A 227 7.23 -43.43 18.40
N ARG A 228 7.37 -42.57 19.40
CA ARG A 228 7.54 -43.00 20.80
C ARG A 228 6.22 -43.08 21.56
N GLU A 229 5.11 -42.67 20.95
CA GLU A 229 3.79 -42.63 21.59
C GLU A 229 2.94 -43.83 21.17
N GLN A 230 2.39 -44.55 22.15
CA GLN A 230 1.53 -45.72 21.92
C GLN A 230 0.04 -45.37 21.88
N ASP A 231 -0.36 -44.24 22.45
CA ASP A 231 -1.74 -43.74 22.40
C ASP A 231 -2.00 -43.04 21.06
N PRO A 232 -3.00 -43.47 20.27
CA PRO A 232 -3.32 -42.86 18.98
C PRO A 232 -3.71 -41.38 19.07
N VAL A 233 -4.40 -40.96 20.14
CA VAL A 233 -4.86 -39.58 20.31
C VAL A 233 -3.69 -38.64 20.62
N GLU A 234 -2.79 -39.07 21.52
CA GLU A 234 -1.59 -38.30 21.83
C GLU A 234 -0.57 -38.33 20.69
N ARG A 235 -0.56 -39.38 19.85
CA ARG A 235 0.25 -39.45 18.63
C ARG A 235 -0.19 -38.41 17.59
N GLU A 236 -1.49 -38.25 17.36
CA GLU A 236 -2.02 -37.18 16.49
C GLU A 236 -1.64 -35.80 17.03
N ARG A 237 -1.89 -35.56 18.32
CA ARG A 237 -1.50 -34.31 19.00
C ARG A 237 -0.01 -34.00 18.88
N LYS A 238 0.87 -34.99 19.08
CA LYS A 238 2.33 -34.82 18.92
C LYS A 238 2.73 -34.57 17.47
N THR A 239 2.03 -35.17 16.51
CA THR A 239 2.26 -34.95 15.08
C THR A 239 1.95 -33.50 14.70
N GLU A 240 0.81 -32.96 15.13
CA GLU A 240 0.45 -31.55 14.92
C GLU A 240 1.46 -30.59 15.57
N LEU A 241 1.86 -30.88 16.83
CA LEU A 241 2.86 -30.07 17.52
C LEU A 241 4.22 -30.13 16.81
N MET A 242 4.64 -31.30 16.33
CA MET A 242 5.90 -31.45 15.59
C MET A 242 5.89 -30.71 14.24
N GLN A 243 4.74 -30.67 13.54
CA GLN A 243 4.58 -29.84 12.36
C GLN A 243 4.75 -28.35 12.69
N GLN A 244 4.12 -27.87 13.77
CA GLN A 244 4.29 -26.49 14.24
C GLN A 244 5.75 -26.16 14.62
N VAL A 245 6.46 -27.11 15.24
CA VAL A 245 7.89 -26.98 15.56
C VAL A 245 8.74 -26.87 14.29
N THR A 246 8.43 -27.67 13.26
CA THR A 246 9.15 -27.67 11.99
C THR A 246 8.96 -26.35 11.23
N VAL A 247 7.72 -25.85 11.17
CA VAL A 247 7.41 -24.54 10.56
C VAL A 247 8.11 -23.40 11.31
N ALA A 248 8.02 -23.38 12.64
CA ALA A 248 8.68 -22.36 13.45
C ALA A 248 10.21 -22.39 13.29
N TYR A 249 10.82 -23.58 13.16
CA TYR A 249 12.25 -23.70 12.89
C TYR A 249 12.64 -23.18 11.51
N GLY A 250 11.88 -23.51 10.47
CA GLY A 250 12.10 -23.00 9.11
C GLY A 250 12.05 -21.48 9.05
N ASN A 251 11.09 -20.88 9.76
CA ASN A 251 10.92 -19.43 9.84
C ASN A 251 11.85 -18.75 10.85
N LYS A 252 12.75 -19.50 11.51
CA LYS A 252 13.60 -19.02 12.62
C LYS A 252 12.77 -18.34 13.74
N ASP A 253 11.52 -18.75 13.95
CA ASP A 253 10.61 -18.18 14.96
C ASP A 253 10.93 -18.71 16.37
N LEU A 254 11.94 -18.13 17.01
CA LEU A 254 12.32 -18.48 18.38
C LEU A 254 11.17 -18.31 19.38
N LEU A 255 10.37 -17.25 19.27
CA LEU A 255 9.24 -17.03 20.18
C LEU A 255 8.26 -18.21 20.11
N LYS A 256 7.88 -18.61 18.89
CA LYS A 256 6.98 -19.74 18.68
C LYS A 256 7.57 -21.06 19.18
N LEU A 257 8.88 -21.28 19.00
CA LEU A 257 9.56 -22.44 19.55
C LEU A 257 9.52 -22.46 21.09
N LEU A 258 9.71 -21.31 21.75
CA LEU A 258 9.60 -21.20 23.21
C LEU A 258 8.16 -21.38 23.71
N GLU A 259 7.16 -20.86 22.99
CA GLU A 259 5.73 -21.11 23.27
C GLU A 259 5.40 -22.60 23.23
N LEU A 260 5.86 -23.30 22.18
CA LEU A 260 5.67 -24.74 22.03
C LEU A 260 6.38 -25.49 23.16
N GLN A 261 7.56 -25.04 23.57
CA GLN A 261 8.29 -25.67 24.67
C GLN A 261 7.58 -25.52 26.03
N LEU A 262 6.86 -24.42 26.25
CA LEU A 262 5.98 -24.23 27.41
C LEU A 262 4.68 -25.03 27.31
N ALA A 263 4.11 -25.17 26.11
CA ALA A 263 2.86 -25.90 25.89
C ALA A 263 3.00 -27.42 26.13
N VAL A 264 4.20 -27.96 25.92
CA VAL A 264 4.54 -29.39 26.10
C VAL A 264 4.99 -29.70 27.55
N GLU A 265 4.87 -28.73 28.47
CA GLU A 265 5.20 -28.86 29.91
C GLU A 265 6.64 -29.32 30.23
N GLN A 266 7.54 -29.38 29.25
CA GLN A 266 8.94 -29.73 29.47
C GLN A 266 9.73 -28.65 30.22
N ILE A 267 9.28 -27.40 30.10
CA ILE A 267 9.76 -26.25 30.84
C ILE A 267 8.63 -25.72 31.71
N ASP A 268 8.80 -25.83 33.02
CA ASP A 268 7.98 -25.10 33.98
C ASP A 268 8.40 -23.61 34.00
N GLN A 269 7.50 -22.67 34.30
CA GLN A 269 7.81 -21.21 34.28
C GLN A 269 9.01 -20.87 35.19
N SER A 270 9.25 -21.70 36.20
CA SER A 270 10.43 -21.70 37.07
C SER A 270 11.75 -21.92 36.31
N LYS A 271 11.80 -22.82 35.32
CA LYS A 271 13.00 -23.07 34.48
C LYS A 271 13.32 -21.94 33.51
N LEU A 272 12.32 -21.16 33.07
CA LEU A 272 12.56 -19.92 32.31
C LEU A 272 13.20 -18.84 33.18
N SER A 273 12.82 -18.78 34.46
CA SER A 273 13.41 -17.84 35.43
C SER A 273 14.85 -18.22 35.82
N SER A 274 15.24 -19.49 35.68
CA SER A 274 16.59 -20.01 35.95
C SER A 274 17.50 -20.08 34.71
N LEU A 275 17.10 -19.51 33.56
CA LEU A 275 17.94 -19.44 32.37
C LEU A 275 19.21 -18.62 32.65
N SER A 276 20.35 -19.08 32.12
CA SER A 276 21.61 -18.33 32.25
C SER A 276 21.52 -16.97 31.58
N ALA A 277 22.25 -15.99 32.12
CA ALA A 277 22.29 -14.63 31.57
C ALA A 277 22.77 -14.61 30.11
N GLU A 278 23.70 -15.50 29.74
CA GLU A 278 24.19 -15.67 28.36
C GLU A 278 23.08 -16.14 27.42
N ARG A 279 22.31 -17.16 27.82
CA ARG A 279 21.19 -17.68 26.99
C ARG A 279 20.09 -16.63 26.81
N LEU A 280 19.75 -15.88 27.87
CA LEU A 280 18.82 -14.75 27.78
C LEU A 280 19.34 -13.61 26.88
N LYS A 281 20.65 -13.35 26.88
CA LYS A 281 21.25 -12.36 25.97
C LYS A 281 21.06 -12.77 24.51
N HIS A 282 21.27 -14.04 24.18
CA HIS A 282 21.04 -14.56 22.82
C HIS A 282 19.57 -14.52 22.43
N TYR A 283 18.65 -14.92 23.32
CA TYR A 283 17.22 -14.83 23.06
C TYR A 283 16.77 -13.38 22.84
N ASN A 284 17.24 -12.45 23.67
CA ASN A 284 16.95 -11.04 23.48
C ASN A 284 17.44 -10.49 22.14
N LYS A 285 18.57 -10.99 21.62
CA LYS A 285 19.07 -10.59 20.30
C LYS A 285 18.14 -11.08 19.21
N ILE A 286 17.83 -12.38 19.20
CA ILE A 286 16.92 -12.99 18.21
C ILE A 286 15.55 -12.31 18.23
N LEU A 287 14.97 -12.09 19.43
CA LEU A 287 13.68 -11.40 19.55
C LEU A 287 13.75 -9.93 19.11
N SER A 288 14.91 -9.27 19.24
CA SER A 288 15.09 -7.90 18.74
C SER A 288 15.16 -7.89 17.21
N ASP A 289 15.84 -8.88 16.61
CA ASP A 289 15.95 -9.02 15.15
C ASP A 289 14.56 -9.35 14.55
N GLN A 290 13.82 -10.29 15.15
CA GLN A 290 12.44 -10.61 14.77
C GLN A 290 11.48 -9.42 14.93
N LEU A 291 11.64 -8.62 15.98
CA LEU A 291 10.84 -7.41 16.15
C LEU A 291 11.13 -6.41 15.01
N ALA A 292 12.39 -6.26 14.61
CA ALA A 292 12.77 -5.38 13.51
C ALA A 292 12.19 -5.87 12.17
N GLU A 293 12.31 -7.17 11.87
CA GLU A 293 11.71 -7.79 10.67
C GLU A 293 10.19 -7.57 10.62
N LEU A 294 9.51 -7.76 11.74
CA LEU A 294 8.06 -7.58 11.82
C LEU A 294 7.63 -6.11 11.72
N GLN A 295 8.43 -5.18 12.26
CA GLN A 295 8.19 -3.75 12.09
C GLN A 295 8.37 -3.32 10.63
N GLU A 296 9.36 -3.86 9.94
CA GLU A 296 9.57 -3.65 8.50
C GLU A 296 8.39 -4.22 7.70
N GLU A 297 7.90 -5.42 8.02
CA GLU A 297 6.73 -6.01 7.36
C GLU A 297 5.47 -5.13 7.53
N VAL A 298 5.23 -4.62 8.74
CA VAL A 298 4.12 -3.68 9.00
C VAL A 298 4.29 -2.38 8.21
N MET A 299 5.51 -1.83 8.17
CA MET A 299 5.81 -0.61 7.41
C MET A 299 5.56 -0.82 5.90
N LEU A 300 6.10 -1.90 5.31
CA LEU A 300 5.89 -2.22 3.90
C LEU A 300 4.41 -2.42 3.59
N LYS A 301 3.65 -3.03 4.50
CA LYS A 301 2.20 -3.20 4.34
C LYS A 301 1.46 -1.87 4.40
N GLU A 302 1.82 -1.00 5.35
CA GLU A 302 1.27 0.35 5.44
C GLU A 302 1.57 1.15 4.18
N ASP A 303 2.81 1.15 3.70
CA ASP A 303 3.24 1.88 2.50
C ASP A 303 2.53 1.37 1.24
N GLN A 304 2.39 0.05 1.09
CA GLN A 304 1.59 -0.54 0.01
C GLN A 304 0.16 -0.01 0.01
N ILE A 305 -0.49 -0.01 1.18
CA ILE A 305 -1.88 0.46 1.30
C ILE A 305 -1.94 1.96 1.02
N ARG A 306 -1.02 2.73 1.59
CA ARG A 306 -0.90 4.18 1.41
C ARG A 306 -0.80 4.56 -0.06
N MET A 307 0.05 3.88 -0.83
CA MET A 307 0.16 4.10 -2.27
C MET A 307 -1.15 3.79 -2.99
N MET A 308 -1.84 2.70 -2.61
CA MET A 308 -3.10 2.31 -3.23
C MET A 308 -4.24 3.31 -2.95
N VAL A 309 -4.28 3.90 -1.76
CA VAL A 309 -5.29 4.91 -1.40
C VAL A 309 -4.80 6.36 -1.58
N GLN A 310 -3.62 6.55 -2.18
CA GLN A 310 -3.03 7.84 -2.52
C GLN A 310 -2.96 8.84 -1.36
N ILE A 311 -2.65 8.35 -0.14
CA ILE A 311 -2.50 9.20 1.04
C ILE A 311 -1.06 9.74 1.12
N PRO A 312 -0.85 11.05 1.33
CA PRO A 312 0.49 11.63 1.40
C PRO A 312 1.39 10.96 2.47
N PRO A 313 2.71 10.83 2.24
CA PRO A 313 3.62 10.15 3.17
C PRO A 313 3.62 10.70 4.61
N PHE A 314 3.35 12.00 4.78
CA PHE A 314 3.36 12.66 6.08
C PHE A 314 2.07 12.47 6.88
N GLU A 315 1.00 11.98 6.27
CA GLU A 315 -0.27 11.82 6.97
C GLU A 315 -0.34 10.47 7.70
N PRO A 316 -0.67 10.43 9.01
CA PRO A 316 -0.70 9.18 9.74
C PRO A 316 -1.81 8.27 9.23
N LEU A 317 -1.46 7.03 8.89
CA LEU A 317 -2.40 6.01 8.48
C LEU A 317 -2.47 4.90 9.53
N SER A 318 -3.68 4.42 9.79
CA SER A 318 -3.92 3.29 10.67
C SER A 318 -5.07 2.45 10.11
N PRO A 319 -5.21 1.18 10.50
CA PRO A 319 -6.33 0.35 10.05
C PRO A 319 -7.68 1.03 10.29
N LYS A 320 -7.88 1.62 11.48
CA LYS A 320 -9.12 2.35 11.83
C LYS A 320 -9.36 3.56 10.93
N ARG A 321 -8.30 4.30 10.60
CA ARG A 321 -8.41 5.47 9.71
C ARG A 321 -8.76 5.05 8.29
N LEU A 322 -8.15 3.98 7.78
CA LEU A 322 -8.48 3.42 6.45
C LEU A 322 -9.98 3.12 6.34
N ALA A 323 -10.54 2.40 7.32
CA ALA A 323 -11.96 2.07 7.33
C ALA A 323 -12.87 3.32 7.43
N MET A 324 -12.41 4.37 8.13
CA MET A 324 -13.13 5.62 8.24
C MET A 324 -13.12 6.41 6.92
N LEU A 325 -11.99 6.44 6.20
CA LEU A 325 -11.88 7.11 4.90
C LEU A 325 -12.84 6.49 3.89
N LEU A 326 -12.82 5.17 3.73
CA LEU A 326 -13.75 4.49 2.83
C LEU A 326 -15.22 4.77 3.17
N LYS A 327 -15.56 4.84 4.47
CA LYS A 327 -16.91 5.20 4.89
C LYS A 327 -17.28 6.64 4.53
N GLN A 328 -16.33 7.57 4.63
CA GLN A 328 -16.52 8.97 4.22
C GLN A 328 -16.73 9.05 2.71
N ASP A 329 -15.91 8.37 1.91
CA ASP A 329 -16.02 8.36 0.45
C ASP A 329 -17.39 7.82 0.00
N LEU A 330 -17.83 6.71 0.60
CA LEU A 330 -19.16 6.16 0.35
C LEU A 330 -20.28 7.17 0.69
N GLN A 331 -20.15 7.93 1.77
CA GLN A 331 -21.15 8.92 2.18
C GLN A 331 -21.14 10.14 1.26
N THR A 332 -19.96 10.64 0.90
CA THR A 332 -19.77 11.76 -0.03
C THR A 332 -20.40 11.42 -1.37
N MET A 333 -20.02 10.28 -1.95
CA MET A 333 -20.53 9.84 -3.25
C MET A 333 -22.05 9.65 -3.24
N GLN A 334 -22.62 9.05 -2.19
CA GLN A 334 -24.07 8.94 -2.05
C GLN A 334 -24.77 10.30 -1.95
N ALA A 335 -24.16 11.27 -1.27
CA ALA A 335 -24.72 12.61 -1.16
C ALA A 335 -24.67 13.35 -2.50
N GLU A 336 -23.58 13.19 -3.26
CA GLU A 336 -23.42 13.76 -4.60
C GLU A 336 -24.40 13.17 -5.61
N ILE A 337 -24.55 11.84 -5.64
CA ILE A 337 -25.55 11.18 -6.48
C ILE A 337 -26.96 11.72 -6.16
N LYS A 338 -27.30 11.87 -4.88
CA LYS A 338 -28.59 12.44 -4.47
C LYS A 338 -28.76 13.89 -4.90
N ARG A 339 -27.69 14.70 -4.84
CA ARG A 339 -27.69 16.08 -5.31
C ARG A 339 -27.96 16.13 -6.82
N ILE A 340 -27.19 15.37 -7.62
CA ILE A 340 -27.37 15.30 -9.08
C ILE A 340 -28.79 14.83 -9.42
N GLN A 341 -29.32 13.83 -8.72
CA GLN A 341 -30.70 13.36 -8.91
C GLN A 341 -31.76 14.43 -8.61
N GLN A 342 -31.52 15.32 -7.64
CA GLN A 342 -32.40 16.45 -7.35
C GLN A 342 -32.30 17.50 -8.46
N ASP A 343 -31.08 17.85 -8.87
CA ASP A 343 -30.83 18.81 -9.94
C ASP A 343 -31.46 18.34 -11.26
N LEU A 344 -31.32 17.05 -11.60
CA LEU A 344 -31.97 16.42 -12.76
C LEU A 344 -33.50 16.60 -12.76
N ARG A 345 -34.14 16.60 -11.59
CA ARG A 345 -35.60 16.82 -11.50
C ARG A 345 -35.94 18.30 -11.66
N LEU A 346 -35.14 19.18 -11.06
CA LEU A 346 -35.33 20.62 -11.11
C LEU A 346 -35.13 21.16 -12.52
N PHE A 347 -34.09 20.73 -13.22
CA PHE A 347 -33.68 21.25 -14.53
C PHE A 347 -34.55 20.75 -15.70
N LYS A 348 -35.50 19.83 -15.46
CA LYS A 348 -36.56 19.52 -16.42
C LYS A 348 -37.44 20.74 -16.73
N ASP A 349 -37.63 21.64 -15.76
CA ASP A 349 -38.28 22.93 -16.00
C ASP A 349 -37.24 23.99 -16.36
N VAL A 350 -37.31 24.49 -17.60
CA VAL A 350 -36.43 25.55 -18.11
C VAL A 350 -36.40 26.79 -17.22
N LYS A 351 -37.48 27.12 -16.50
CA LYS A 351 -37.52 28.27 -15.58
C LYS A 351 -36.57 28.05 -14.39
N ASN A 352 -36.56 26.84 -13.84
CA ASN A 352 -35.68 26.48 -12.73
C ASN A 352 -34.22 26.45 -13.20
N LEU A 353 -33.96 25.88 -14.38
CA LEU A 353 -32.62 25.89 -14.97
C LEU A 353 -32.11 27.32 -15.20
N LYS A 354 -32.94 28.21 -15.76
CA LYS A 354 -32.57 29.63 -15.95
C LYS A 354 -32.33 30.36 -14.63
N ALA A 355 -33.13 30.07 -13.60
CA ALA A 355 -32.94 30.64 -12.27
C ALA A 355 -31.63 30.17 -11.63
N TRP A 356 -31.28 28.89 -11.80
CA TRP A 356 -30.03 28.33 -11.33
C TRP A 356 -28.81 28.93 -12.07
N LEU A 357 -28.86 29.02 -13.40
CA LEU A 357 -27.82 29.64 -14.24
C LEU A 357 -27.55 31.11 -13.92
N LYS A 358 -28.51 31.81 -13.31
CA LYS A 358 -28.33 33.20 -12.87
C LYS A 358 -27.29 33.31 -11.74
N ASN A 359 -27.25 32.31 -10.86
CA ASN A 359 -26.36 32.27 -9.70
C ASN A 359 -25.08 31.49 -9.96
N PHE A 360 -25.07 30.61 -10.98
CA PHE A 360 -23.86 29.91 -11.42
C PHE A 360 -22.84 30.92 -11.97
N GLN A 361 -21.60 30.85 -11.50
CA GLN A 361 -20.48 31.60 -12.04
C GLN A 361 -19.57 30.62 -12.77
N LEU A 362 -19.12 30.99 -13.96
CA LEU A 362 -18.09 30.22 -14.64
C LEU A 362 -16.82 30.27 -13.76
N PRO A 363 -16.10 29.15 -13.63
CA PRO A 363 -14.78 29.18 -13.01
C PRO A 363 -13.93 30.23 -13.73
N GLU A 364 -13.14 31.02 -12.99
CA GLU A 364 -12.12 31.84 -13.64
C GLU A 364 -11.13 30.89 -14.33
N PRO A 365 -10.70 31.17 -15.57
CA PRO A 365 -9.67 30.36 -16.22
C PRO A 365 -8.45 30.40 -15.30
N ASP A 366 -8.05 29.23 -14.84
CA ASP A 366 -6.97 29.11 -13.89
C ASP A 366 -5.65 29.48 -14.61
N PHE A 367 -5.25 30.74 -14.50
CA PHE A 367 -3.91 31.19 -14.87
C PHE A 367 -2.82 30.58 -13.97
N GLY A 368 -3.20 29.70 -13.03
CA GLY A 368 -2.35 28.93 -12.15
C GLY A 368 -2.20 27.46 -12.51
N PHE A 369 -2.52 27.02 -13.74
CA PHE A 369 -2.12 25.68 -14.20
C PHE A 369 -0.59 25.58 -14.14
N ASP A 370 -0.08 25.11 -13.01
CA ASP A 370 1.30 24.69 -12.83
C ASP A 370 1.32 23.18 -13.10
N PRO A 371 1.80 22.74 -14.28
CA PRO A 371 1.85 21.32 -14.65
C PRO A 371 2.62 20.47 -13.62
N PHE A 372 3.37 21.10 -12.71
CA PHE A 372 4.10 20.46 -11.63
C PHE A 372 3.26 20.00 -10.44
N PHE A 373 2.09 20.61 -10.17
CA PHE A 373 1.31 20.31 -8.96
C PHE A 373 -0.14 19.92 -9.21
N ASP A 374 -0.78 20.43 -10.27
CA ASP A 374 -2.22 20.22 -10.50
C ASP A 374 -2.54 19.07 -11.48
N GLY A 375 -1.52 18.37 -12.00
CA GLY A 375 -1.68 17.05 -12.63
C GLY A 375 -1.99 15.93 -11.63
N PHE A 376 -1.93 16.23 -10.33
CA PHE A 376 -2.56 15.40 -9.32
C PHE A 376 -4.00 15.91 -9.12
N PRO A 377 -5.03 15.09 -9.42
CA PRO A 377 -6.40 15.50 -9.13
C PRO A 377 -6.50 15.91 -7.67
N PRO A 378 -7.37 16.87 -7.29
CA PRO A 378 -7.71 17.07 -5.90
C PRO A 378 -8.21 15.71 -5.38
N PHE A 379 -7.38 15.02 -4.59
CA PHE A 379 -7.71 13.69 -4.11
C PHE A 379 -8.83 13.80 -3.07
N ARG A 380 -10.08 13.79 -3.55
CA ARG A 380 -11.29 13.29 -2.89
C ARG A 380 -12.32 12.81 -3.89
#